data_AF-A0A1V4TEG5-F1
#
_entry.id   AF-A0A1V4TEG5-F1
#
_cell.length_a   1.000
_cell.length_b   1.000
_cell.length_c   1.000
_cell.angle_alpha   90.00
_cell.angle_beta   90.00
_cell.angle_gamma   90.00
#
_symmetry.space_group_name_H-M   'P 1'
#
loop_
_entity.id
_entity.type
_entity.pdbx_description
1 polymer ?
#
loop_
_entity_poly.entity_id
_entity_poly.type
_entity_poly.pdbx_seq_one_letter_code
_entity_poly.pdbx_strand_id
1 'polypeptide(L)'
;MTYFTVKEVAEALSANVLVGEGHMDLVVEGVFIGAMTMETALKYMRRHRRKAIITGGDRSDIQLAALSTDTSCLILTGGMYPANQVVSKAYEKGIPILVTRYDTLATSEMVEHLIARIEPQDAEKVRLVEKAVADNVDLDKVFE
;
A
#
# COMPACT_ATOMS: atom_id res chain seq x y z
N MET A 1 3.70 -1.83 -14.03
CA MET A 1 3.20 -1.95 -12.65
C MET A 1 3.61 -0.71 -11.92
N THR A 2 2.63 -0.04 -11.31
CA THR A 2 2.82 1.23 -10.62
C THR A 2 3.12 0.89 -9.16
N TYR A 3 4.37 1.10 -8.72
CA TYR A 3 4.83 0.81 -7.36
C TYR A 3 4.77 2.09 -6.53
N PHE A 4 4.14 2.02 -5.36
CA PHE A 4 4.12 3.12 -4.39
C PHE A 4 4.79 2.69 -3.10
N THR A 5 5.30 3.64 -2.33
CA THR A 5 5.71 3.41 -0.95
C THR A 5 4.51 3.55 0.00
N VAL A 6 4.60 2.96 1.19
CA VAL A 6 3.60 3.19 2.24
C VAL A 6 3.52 4.69 2.60
N LYS A 7 4.63 5.42 2.48
CA LYS A 7 4.68 6.87 2.64
C LYS A 7 3.78 7.61 1.64
N GLU A 8 3.93 7.33 0.34
CA GLU A 8 3.08 7.94 -0.70
C GLU A 8 1.59 7.65 -0.44
N VAL A 9 1.26 6.43 -0.01
CA VAL A 9 -0.11 6.05 0.36
C VAL A 9 -0.61 6.85 1.58
N ALA A 10 0.21 6.99 2.62
CA ALA A 10 -0.15 7.73 3.81
C ALA A 10 -0.38 9.22 3.53
N GLU A 11 0.47 9.83 2.69
CA GLU A 11 0.36 11.23 2.27
C GLU A 11 -0.92 11.45 1.45
N ALA A 12 -1.19 10.61 0.45
CA ALA A 12 -2.40 10.72 -0.37
C ALA A 12 -3.69 10.59 0.43
N LEU A 13 -3.68 9.77 1.49
CA LEU A 13 -4.84 9.55 2.35
C LEU A 13 -4.90 10.48 3.55
N SER A 14 -3.94 11.41 3.70
CA SER A 14 -3.75 12.21 4.92
C SER A 14 -3.87 11.35 6.19
N ALA A 15 -3.28 10.15 6.14
CA ALA A 15 -3.50 9.12 7.13
C ALA A 15 -2.61 9.33 8.35
N ASN A 16 -3.17 9.05 9.53
CA ASN A 16 -2.40 8.94 10.76
C ASN A 16 -1.66 7.60 10.79
N VAL A 17 -0.35 7.62 11.04
CA VAL A 17 0.45 6.41 11.21
C VAL A 17 0.34 5.96 12.66
N LEU A 18 -0.43 4.91 12.92
CA LEU A 18 -0.62 4.38 14.28
C LEU A 18 0.59 3.57 14.76
N VAL A 19 1.24 2.86 13.84
CA VAL A 19 2.44 2.06 14.10
C VAL A 19 3.25 1.92 12.82
N GLY A 20 4.56 1.66 12.95
CA GLY A 20 5.41 1.34 11.81
C GLY A 20 6.05 2.55 11.13
N GLU A 21 6.20 3.69 11.82
CA GLU A 21 6.84 4.90 11.26
C GLU A 21 8.24 4.64 10.66
N GLY A 22 8.99 3.67 11.20
CA GLY A 22 10.29 3.26 10.65
C GLY A 22 10.22 2.37 9.40
N HIS A 23 9.03 2.05 8.89
CA HIS A 23 8.81 1.12 7.77
C HIS A 23 7.99 1.75 6.64
N MET A 24 8.03 3.08 6.50
CA MET A 24 7.23 3.82 5.52
C MET A 24 7.76 3.68 4.08
N ASP A 25 9.01 3.24 3.90
CA ASP A 25 9.63 3.00 2.59
C ASP A 25 9.27 1.63 1.99
N LEU A 26 8.44 0.83 2.68
CA LEU A 26 7.96 -0.44 2.15
C LEU A 26 7.20 -0.23 0.83
N VAL A 27 7.50 -1.06 -0.16
CA VAL A 27 6.85 -1.03 -1.46
C VAL A 27 5.47 -1.68 -1.40
N VAL A 28 4.48 -1.05 -2.01
CA VAL A 28 3.11 -1.52 -2.25
C VAL A 28 2.96 -1.86 -3.73
N GLU A 29 2.72 -3.13 -4.04
CA GLU A 29 2.56 -3.66 -5.41
C GLU A 29 1.10 -3.84 -5.82
N GLY A 30 0.19 -3.78 -4.85
CA GLY A 30 -1.23 -3.97 -5.08
C GLY A 30 -2.05 -3.61 -3.84
N VAL A 31 -3.30 -3.22 -4.08
CA VAL A 31 -4.21 -2.72 -3.05
C VAL A 31 -5.47 -3.57 -3.09
N PHE A 32 -5.90 -4.05 -1.93
CA PHE A 32 -7.06 -4.94 -1.83
C PHE A 32 -8.03 -4.46 -0.77
N ILE A 33 -9.32 -4.51 -1.09
CA ILE A 33 -10.38 -4.13 -0.16
C ILE A 33 -10.86 -5.36 0.62
N GLY A 34 -10.71 -5.32 1.93
CA GLY A 34 -11.16 -6.33 2.90
C GLY A 34 -12.66 -6.28 3.25
N ALA A 35 -13.52 -5.84 2.32
CA ALA A 35 -14.97 -5.76 2.52
C ALA A 35 -15.67 -7.13 2.42
N MET A 36 -14.95 -8.17 2.00
CA MET A 36 -15.44 -9.53 1.82
C MET A 36 -15.30 -10.40 3.08
N THR A 37 -15.73 -11.66 2.97
CA THR A 37 -15.52 -12.66 4.02
C THR A 37 -14.02 -12.95 4.22
N MET A 38 -13.66 -13.32 5.45
CA MET A 38 -12.30 -13.73 5.81
C MET A 38 -11.69 -14.75 4.85
N GLU A 39 -12.44 -15.82 4.56
CA GLU A 39 -11.93 -16.94 3.75
C GLU A 39 -11.56 -16.49 2.34
N THR A 40 -12.43 -15.66 1.74
CA THR A 40 -12.19 -15.08 0.42
C THR A 40 -10.97 -14.16 0.46
N ALA A 41 -10.90 -13.29 1.45
CA ALA A 41 -9.79 -12.37 1.62
C ALA A 41 -8.46 -13.12 1.74
N LEU A 42 -8.38 -14.16 2.59
CA LEU A 42 -7.17 -14.99 2.76
C LEU A 42 -6.69 -15.64 1.46
N LYS A 43 -7.62 -16.16 0.65
CA LYS A 43 -7.29 -16.77 -0.64
C LYS A 43 -6.66 -15.78 -1.60
N TYR A 44 -7.17 -14.55 -1.65
CA TYR A 44 -6.58 -13.48 -2.46
C TYR A 44 -5.25 -13.00 -1.88
N MET A 45 -5.18 -12.80 -0.56
CA MET A 45 -4.01 -12.30 0.14
C MET A 45 -2.78 -13.21 -0.02
N ARG A 46 -2.96 -14.54 -0.05
CA ARG A 46 -1.84 -15.49 -0.23
C ARG A 46 -1.24 -15.49 -1.63
N ARG A 47 -1.96 -14.99 -2.64
CA ARG A 47 -1.52 -14.98 -4.04
C ARG A 47 -0.75 -13.71 -4.40
N HIS A 48 -0.77 -12.69 -3.54
CA HIS A 48 -0.20 -11.39 -3.81
C HIS A 48 0.78 -11.01 -2.71
N ARG A 49 1.92 -10.48 -3.12
CA ARG A 49 3.01 -10.04 -2.24
C ARG A 49 2.93 -8.53 -2.04
N ARG A 50 3.59 -8.03 -0.99
CA ARG A 50 3.82 -6.59 -0.77
C ARG A 50 2.57 -5.74 -1.03
N LYS A 51 1.44 -6.17 -0.48
CA LYS A 51 0.12 -5.57 -0.74
C LYS A 51 -0.32 -4.66 0.39
N ALA A 52 -1.12 -3.65 0.07
CA ALA A 52 -1.87 -2.87 1.04
C ALA A 52 -3.30 -3.42 1.19
N ILE A 53 -3.79 -3.51 2.41
CA ILE A 53 -5.17 -3.95 2.68
C ILE A 53 -6.00 -2.79 3.23
N ILE A 54 -7.05 -2.40 2.51
CA ILE A 54 -8.05 -1.42 2.95
C ILE A 54 -9.17 -2.14 3.67
N THR A 55 -9.47 -1.79 4.92
CA THR A 55 -10.57 -2.40 5.67
C THR A 55 -11.07 -1.48 6.79
N GLY A 56 -12.21 -1.79 7.41
CA GLY A 56 -12.65 -1.12 8.63
C GLY A 56 -11.74 -1.48 9.83
N GLY A 57 -11.60 -0.55 10.78
CA GLY A 57 -10.85 -0.78 12.03
C GLY A 57 -11.47 -1.84 12.94
N ASP A 58 -12.77 -2.09 12.80
CA ASP A 58 -13.53 -3.13 13.49
C ASP A 58 -13.29 -4.56 12.94
N ARG A 59 -12.73 -4.70 11.73
CA ARG A 59 -12.44 -5.99 11.09
C ARG A 59 -11.13 -6.62 11.55
N SER A 60 -11.01 -6.86 12.86
CA SER A 60 -9.83 -7.47 13.48
C SER A 60 -9.46 -8.82 12.86
N ASP A 61 -10.47 -9.59 12.44
CA ASP A 61 -10.28 -10.84 11.72
C ASP A 61 -9.41 -10.59 10.47
N ILE A 62 -9.88 -9.75 9.55
CA ILE A 62 -9.19 -9.45 8.28
C ILE A 62 -7.81 -8.88 8.52
N GLN A 63 -7.68 -8.00 9.50
CA GLN A 63 -6.41 -7.37 9.85
C GLN A 63 -5.38 -8.42 10.30
N LEU A 64 -5.74 -9.34 11.19
CA LEU A 64 -4.83 -10.41 11.65
C LEU A 64 -4.46 -11.37 10.51
N ALA A 65 -5.41 -11.69 9.64
CA ALA A 65 -5.16 -12.51 8.46
C ALA A 65 -4.18 -11.84 7.49
N ALA A 66 -4.37 -10.54 7.24
CA ALA A 66 -3.47 -9.73 6.42
C ALA A 66 -2.05 -9.70 6.99
N LEU A 67 -1.91 -9.43 8.29
CA LEU A 67 -0.62 -9.45 8.99
C LEU A 67 0.06 -10.82 8.94
N SER A 68 -0.70 -11.90 8.75
CA SER A 68 -0.16 -13.26 8.62
C SER A 68 0.33 -13.60 7.21
N THR A 69 0.26 -12.67 6.26
CA THR A 69 0.73 -12.82 4.88
C THR A 69 1.71 -11.70 4.49
N ASP A 70 2.26 -11.76 3.27
CA ASP A 70 3.18 -10.73 2.73
C ASP A 70 2.40 -9.42 2.43
N THR A 71 2.34 -8.53 3.43
CA THR A 71 1.52 -7.31 3.47
C THR A 71 2.41 -6.13 3.84
N SER A 72 2.36 -5.06 3.04
CA SER A 72 3.19 -3.87 3.21
C SER A 72 2.57 -2.85 4.17
N CYS A 73 1.24 -2.74 4.22
CA CYS A 73 0.55 -1.92 5.21
C CYS A 73 -0.93 -2.31 5.35
N LEU A 74 -1.53 -1.91 6.46
CA LEU A 74 -2.99 -1.87 6.64
C LEU A 74 -3.48 -0.42 6.53
N ILE A 75 -4.61 -0.22 5.86
CA ILE A 75 -5.29 1.06 5.72
C ILE A 75 -6.67 0.93 6.35
N LEU A 76 -6.88 1.59 7.49
CA LEU A 76 -8.09 1.53 8.28
C LEU A 76 -8.96 2.76 8.02
N THR A 77 -10.16 2.52 7.52
CA THR A 77 -11.07 3.57 7.03
C THR A 77 -12.07 4.02 8.08
N GLY A 78 -12.67 5.20 7.88
CA GLY A 78 -13.72 5.76 8.74
C GLY A 78 -13.22 6.25 10.10
N GLY A 79 -11.92 6.46 10.27
CA GLY A 79 -11.31 6.89 11.53
C GLY A 79 -11.37 5.85 12.65
N MET A 80 -11.67 4.59 12.32
CA MET A 80 -11.77 3.50 13.29
C MET A 80 -10.39 2.91 13.60
N TYR A 81 -10.07 2.81 14.88
CA TYR A 81 -8.82 2.24 15.36
C TYR A 81 -8.97 0.72 15.58
N PRO A 82 -7.89 -0.06 15.35
CA PRO A 82 -7.94 -1.51 15.49
C PRO A 82 -7.82 -1.94 16.95
N ALA A 83 -8.14 -3.20 17.23
CA ALA A 83 -7.93 -3.77 18.56
C ALA A 83 -6.43 -3.87 18.91
N ASN A 84 -6.09 -3.78 20.21
CA ASN A 84 -4.70 -3.83 20.70
C ASN A 84 -3.90 -5.03 20.17
N GLN A 85 -4.52 -6.21 20.06
CA GLN A 85 -3.88 -7.41 19.52
C GLN A 85 -3.36 -7.21 18.08
N VAL A 86 -4.06 -6.42 17.27
CA VAL A 86 -3.66 -6.11 15.89
C VAL A 86 -2.47 -5.14 15.91
N VAL A 87 -2.53 -4.12 16.77
CA VAL A 87 -1.42 -3.17 16.95
C VAL A 87 -0.14 -3.88 17.37
N SER A 88 -0.21 -4.74 18.40
CA SER A 88 0.93 -5.53 18.86
C SER A 88 1.48 -6.42 17.74
N LYS A 89 0.61 -7.11 17.00
CA LYS A 89 1.04 -8.00 15.91
C LYS A 89 1.68 -7.23 14.75
N ALA A 90 1.15 -6.06 14.42
CA ALA A 90 1.69 -5.19 13.38
C ALA A 90 3.06 -4.64 13.78
N TYR A 91 3.21 -4.21 15.04
CA TYR A 91 4.49 -3.76 15.60
C TYR A 91 5.56 -4.86 15.51
N GLU A 92 5.24 -6.07 15.99
CA GLU A 92 6.15 -7.23 15.94
C GLU A 92 6.64 -7.55 14.52
N LYS A 93 5.78 -7.32 13.52
CA LYS A 93 6.07 -7.63 12.11
C LYS A 93 6.67 -6.46 11.34
N GLY A 94 6.76 -5.27 11.93
CA GLY A 94 7.16 -4.06 11.22
C GLY A 94 6.21 -3.67 10.09
N ILE A 95 4.91 -3.97 10.23
CA ILE A 95 3.89 -3.62 9.22
C ILE A 95 3.15 -2.35 9.67
N PRO A 96 3.22 -1.25 8.91
CA PRO A 96 2.50 -0.03 9.23
C PRO A 96 0.98 -0.20 9.27
N ILE A 97 0.34 0.53 10.20
CA ILE A 97 -1.10 0.72 10.23
C ILE A 97 -1.38 2.21 9.99
N LEU A 98 -2.06 2.49 8.88
CA LEU A 98 -2.51 3.81 8.48
C LEU A 98 -3.99 3.94 8.84
N VAL A 99 -4.37 5.02 9.53
CA VAL A 99 -5.76 5.31 9.86
C VAL A 99 -6.19 6.58 9.13
N THR A 100 -7.21 6.48 8.30
CA THR A 100 -7.76 7.62 7.56
C THR A 100 -9.22 7.87 7.92
N ARG A 101 -9.66 9.11 7.81
CA ARG A 101 -11.06 9.51 8.06
C ARG A 101 -11.98 9.20 6.87
N TYR A 102 -11.42 8.96 5.69
CA TYR A 102 -12.19 8.62 4.49
C TYR A 102 -12.85 7.25 4.63
N ASP A 103 -13.98 7.06 3.97
CA ASP A 103 -14.62 5.74 3.84
C ASP A 103 -13.86 4.84 2.87
N THR A 104 -14.29 3.58 2.76
CA THR A 104 -13.63 2.57 1.92
C THR A 104 -13.65 2.90 0.44
N LEU A 105 -14.74 3.49 -0.08
CA LEU A 105 -14.87 3.82 -1.49
C LEU A 105 -13.90 4.96 -1.84
N ALA A 106 -13.98 6.06 -1.10
CA ALA A 106 -13.10 7.21 -1.30
C ALA A 106 -11.62 6.84 -1.12
N THR A 107 -11.29 6.02 -0.11
CA THR A 107 -9.93 5.51 0.10
C THR A 107 -9.43 4.72 -1.10
N SER A 108 -10.27 3.83 -1.66
CA SER A 108 -9.91 3.04 -2.84
C SER A 108 -9.67 3.92 -4.06
N GLU A 109 -10.56 4.88 -4.32
CA GLU A 109 -10.44 5.80 -5.45
C GLU A 109 -9.18 6.66 -5.35
N MET A 110 -8.88 7.23 -4.18
CA MET A 110 -7.65 8.03 -4.00
C MET A 110 -6.39 7.19 -4.17
N VAL A 111 -6.40 5.94 -3.72
CA VAL A 111 -5.25 5.04 -3.89
C VAL A 111 -5.11 4.56 -5.33
N GLU A 112 -6.21 4.35 -6.05
CA GLU A 112 -6.20 4.04 -7.49
C GLU A 112 -5.67 5.21 -8.33
N HIS A 113 -6.01 6.44 -7.93
CA HIS A 113 -5.55 7.67 -8.55
C HIS A 113 -4.17 8.15 -8.11
N LEU A 114 -3.49 7.43 -7.20
CA LEU A 114 -2.09 7.70 -6.91
C LEU A 114 -1.29 7.57 -8.22
N ILE A 115 -0.71 8.68 -8.66
CA ILE A 115 0.25 8.67 -9.77
C ILE A 115 1.57 8.19 -9.18
N ALA A 116 2.22 7.17 -9.77
CA ALA A 116 3.56 6.80 -9.31
C ALA A 116 4.45 8.01 -9.51
N ARG A 117 4.88 8.59 -8.40
CA ARG A 117 5.90 9.62 -8.46
C ARG A 117 7.24 8.91 -8.68
N ILE A 118 8.08 9.50 -9.52
CA ILE A 118 9.45 9.06 -9.69
C ILE A 118 10.30 10.16 -9.07
N GLU A 119 10.89 9.87 -7.92
CA GLU A 119 11.85 10.77 -7.28
C GLU A 119 13.28 10.43 -7.77
N PRO A 120 14.21 11.38 -7.78
CA PRO A 120 15.59 11.12 -8.22
C PRO A 120 16.27 9.98 -7.45
N GLN A 121 15.89 9.76 -6.19
CA GLN A 121 16.37 8.68 -5.34
C GLN A 121 15.75 7.30 -5.65
N ASP A 122 14.67 7.22 -6.43
CA ASP A 122 13.99 5.96 -6.77
C ASP A 122 14.76 5.19 -7.85
N ALA A 123 15.95 4.69 -7.52
CA ALA A 123 16.87 4.04 -8.47
C ALA A 123 16.21 2.92 -9.29
N GLU A 124 15.25 2.18 -8.70
CA GLU A 124 14.51 1.13 -9.41
C GLU A 124 13.54 1.70 -10.46
N LYS A 125 12.73 2.71 -10.11
CA LYS A 125 11.79 3.37 -11.05
C LYS A 125 12.56 4.10 -12.14
N VAL A 126 13.65 4.79 -11.78
CA VAL A 126 14.54 5.46 -12.75
C VAL A 126 15.07 4.46 -13.76
N ARG A 127 15.64 3.33 -13.31
CA ARG A 127 16.15 2.28 -14.21
C ARG A 127 15.06 1.69 -15.13
N LEU A 128 13.84 1.52 -14.62
CA LEU A 128 12.69 1.07 -15.42
C LEU A 128 12.34 2.07 -16.53
N VAL A 129 12.36 3.37 -16.23
CA VAL A 129 12.14 4.42 -17.22
C VAL A 129 13.28 4.48 -18.23
N GLU A 130 14.53 4.46 -17.79
CA GLU A 130 15.70 4.43 -18.67
C GLU A 130 15.60 3.30 -19.68
N LYS A 131 15.26 2.09 -19.21
CA LYS A 131 15.05 0.93 -20.07
C LYS A 131 13.88 1.14 -21.04
N ALA A 132 12.73 1.61 -20.55
CA ALA A 132 11.56 1.83 -21.40
C ALA A 132 11.84 2.87 -22.50
N VAL A 133 12.59 3.93 -22.18
CA VAL A 133 13.03 4.94 -23.15
C VAL A 133 13.98 4.34 -24.18
N ALA A 134 15.02 3.63 -23.72
CA ALA A 134 15.98 2.99 -24.62
C ALA A 134 15.33 1.97 -25.57
N ASP A 135 14.33 1.23 -25.10
CA ASP A 135 13.66 0.18 -25.88
C ASP A 135 12.63 0.74 -26.88
N ASN A 136 12.11 1.96 -26.69
CA ASN A 136 10.93 2.46 -27.43
C ASN A 136 11.09 3.86 -28.04
N VAL A 137 12.17 4.59 -27.75
CA VAL A 137 12.39 5.97 -28.22
C VAL A 137 13.66 6.05 -29.06
N ASP A 138 13.52 6.53 -30.29
CA ASP A 138 14.63 6.85 -31.18
C ASP A 138 15.24 8.19 -30.76
N LEU A 139 16.23 8.13 -29.86
CA LEU A 139 16.82 9.32 -29.25
C LEU A 139 17.50 10.24 -30.29
N ASP A 140 18.06 9.67 -31.36
CA ASP A 140 18.75 10.44 -32.39
C ASP A 140 17.80 11.42 -33.09
N LYS A 141 16.53 11.04 -33.29
CA LYS A 141 15.50 11.93 -33.86
C LYS A 141 14.92 12.95 -32.89
N VAL A 142 15.14 12.77 -31.59
CA VAL A 142 14.63 13.70 -30.56
C VAL A 142 15.57 14.88 -30.37
N PHE A 143 16.87 14.70 -30.68
CA PHE A 143 17.90 15.72 -30.51
C PHE A 143 18.34 16.40 -31.84
N GLU A 144 17.64 16.16 -32.94
CA GLU A 144 17.68 16.99 -34.17
C GLU A 144 16.84 18.26 -34.03
#